data_AF-A0A7C8DP89-F1
#
_entry.id   AF-A0A7C8DP89-F1
#
_cell.length_a   1.000
_cell.length_b   1.000
_cell.length_c   1.000
_cell.angle_alpha   90.00
_cell.angle_beta   90.00
_cell.angle_gamma   90.00
#
_symmetry.space_group_name_H-M   'P 1'
#
loop_
_entity.id
_entity.type
_entity.pdbx_description
1 polymer ?
#
loop_
_entity_poly.entity_id
_entity_poly.type
_entity_poly.pdbx_seq_one_letter_code
_entity_poly.pdbx_strand_id
1 'polypeptide(L)' 'LLMMASAFMGNDFVKKAYEEAMKEKYNFYSYGDAMLII' A
#
# COMPACT_ATOMS: atom_id res chain seq x y z
N LEU A 1 -10.37 0.03 -0.46
CA LEU A 1 -9.30 1.04 -0.30
C LEU A 1 -8.18 0.88 -1.33
N LEU A 2 -7.72 -0.34 -1.62
CA LEU A 2 -6.62 -0.54 -2.58
C LEU A 2 -6.86 0.10 -3.96
N MET A 3 -8.06 -0.07 -4.53
CA MET A 3 -8.41 0.56 -5.82
C MET A 3 -8.35 2.10 -5.79
N MET A 4 -8.66 2.72 -4.64
CA MET A 4 -8.55 4.17 -4.47
C MET A 4 -7.07 4.59 -4.44
N ALA A 5 -6.24 3.89 -3.66
CA ALA A 5 -4.80 4.12 -3.65
C ALA A 5 -4.17 3.91 -5.05
N SER A 6 -4.64 2.91 -5.80
CA SER A 6 -4.21 2.65 -7.18
C SER A 6 -4.59 3.76 -8.16
N ALA A 7 -5.66 4.50 -7.90
CA ALA A 7 -6.01 5.68 -8.70
C ALA A 7 -5.07 6.88 -8.44
N PHE A 8 -4.49 6.98 -7.23
CA PHE A 8 -3.56 8.06 -6.87
C PHE A 8 -2.12 7.82 -7.31
N MET A 9 -1.59 6.60 -7.13
CA MET A 9 -0.17 6.30 -7.41
C MET A 9 0.03 5.31 -8.58
N GLY A 10 -1.04 4.84 -9.22
CA GLY A 10 -0.99 3.84 -10.28
C GLY A 10 -1.03 2.40 -9.76
N ASN A 11 -1.56 1.48 -10.57
CA ASN A 11 -1.79 0.09 -10.17
C ASN A 11 -0.48 -0.70 -9.96
N ASP A 12 0.47 -0.56 -10.89
CA ASP A 12 1.77 -1.25 -10.80
C ASP A 12 2.59 -0.79 -9.60
N PHE A 13 2.50 0.49 -9.25
CA PHE A 13 3.23 1.07 -8.13
C PHE A 13 2.62 0.64 -6.80
N VAL A 14 1.29 0.62 -6.67
CA VAL A 14 0.61 0.03 -5.51
C VAL A 14 1.02 -1.42 -5.30
N LYS A 15 1.04 -2.23 -6.36
CA LYS A 15 1.43 -3.64 -6.25
C LYS A 15 2.84 -3.82 -5.71
N LYS A 16 3.81 -3.07 -6.25
CA LYS A 16 5.20 -3.10 -5.76
C LYS A 16 5.31 -2.64 -4.31
N ALA A 17 4.65 -1.54 -3.95
CA ALA A 17 4.66 -1.04 -2.57
C ALA A 17 4.02 -2.05 -1.59
N TYR A 18 2.97 -2.76 -2.02
CA TYR A 18 2.32 -3.79 -1.21
C TYR A 18 3.20 -5.03 -1.04
N GLU A 19 3.89 -5.46 -2.09
CA GLU A 19 4.89 -6.54 -2.01
C GLU A 19 6.02 -6.20 -1.05
N GLU A 20 6.52 -4.97 -1.09
CA GLU A 20 7.56 -4.50 -0.18
C GLU A 20 7.06 -4.46 1.27
N ALA A 21 5.85 -3.91 1.49
CA ALA A 21 5.23 -3.88 2.81
C ALA A 21 5.01 -5.28 3.41
N MET A 22 4.71 -6.29 2.57
CA MET A 22 4.63 -7.68 3.02
C MET A 22 5.99 -8.25 3.41
N LYS A 23 7.05 -7.98 2.64
CA LYS A 23 8.41 -8.45 2.96
C LYS A 23 8.90 -7.88 4.30
N GLU A 24 8.65 -6.61 4.52
CA GLU A 24 8.99 -5.88 5.74
C GLU A 24 8.00 -6.12 6.90
N LYS A 25 7.00 -6.99 6.70
CA LYS A 25 6.01 -7.39 7.71
C LYS A 25 5.24 -6.22 8.33
N TYR A 26 4.88 -5.23 7.53
CA TYR A 26 3.98 -4.16 7.95
C TYR A 26 2.63 -4.76 8.38
N ASN A 27 2.02 -4.14 9.38
CA ASN A 27 0.68 -4.49 9.83
C ASN A 27 -0.32 -3.86 8.85
N PHE A 28 -1.22 -4.67 8.31
CA PHE A 28 -2.28 -4.18 7.43
C PHE A 28 -3.58 -4.00 8.20
N TYR A 29 -4.63 -3.50 7.51
CA TYR A 29 -5.98 -3.33 8.04
C TYR A 29 -6.15 -2.13 9.00
N SER A 30 -7.31 -2.05 9.66
CA SER A 30 -7.79 -0.86 10.36
C SER A 30 -6.90 -0.34 11.49
N TYR A 31 -6.04 -1.19 12.07
CA TYR A 31 -5.10 -0.83 13.14
C TYR A 31 -3.65 -1.09 12.74
N GLY A 32 -3.40 -1.20 11.43
CA GLY A 32 -2.08 -1.41 10.89
C GLY A 32 -1.32 -0.11 10.67
N ASP A 33 -0.22 -0.24 9.96
CA ASP A 33 0.64 0.85 9.53
C ASP A 33 -0.02 1.66 8.39
N ALA A 34 0.45 2.90 8.21
CA ALA A 34 -0.10 3.83 7.23
C ALA A 34 0.85 4.03 6.03
N MET A 35 0.26 4.29 4.86
CA MET A 35 0.99 4.66 3.64
C MET A 35 0.74 6.14 3.34
N LEU A 36 1.82 6.91 3.19
CA LEU A 36 1.79 8.31 2.75
C LEU A 36 2.14 8.37 1.25
N ILE A 37 1.30 9.02 0.45
CA ILE A 37 1.50 9.22 -1.00
C ILE A 37 1.71 10.73 -1.22
N ILE A 38 2.83 11.10 -1.86
CA ILE A 38 3.25 12.48 -2.15
C ILE A 38 3.60 12.67 -3.63
#